data_AF-A0A7S1D0F4-F1
#
_entry.id   AF-A0A7S1D0F4-F1
#
_cell.length_a   1.000
_cell.length_b   1.000
_cell.length_c   1.000
_cell.angle_alpha   90.00
_cell.angle_beta   90.00
_cell.angle_gamma   90.00
#
_symmetry.space_group_name_H-M   'P 1'
#
loop_
_entity.id
_entity.type
_entity.pdbx_description
1 polymer ?
#
loop_
_entity_poly.entity_id
_entity_poly.type
_entity_poly.pdbx_seq_one_letter_code
_entity_poly.pdbx_strand_id
1 'polypeptide(L)'
;DEQRRFRKLVVNAVLATDILDKELHNLRKARWNMAFNDQFELSPSQGVQHMHRKATIVIEHIMQASDVAHTMQHWQIFCKWNERLFQEQYKTFLAGHTDCDPSIGWYSGEIGFFDSYVIPLAKKLEDCGVFGVSSDEYLTYALENRQEWVRKGKDVVKTMVQRAQSLGPSKRDLVRTKPTRQQQQHQSKTKSRSSLSVVDSIYGVMTA
;
A
#
# COMPACT_ATOMS: atom_id res chain seq x y z
N ASP A 1 15.54 21.80 20.41
CA ASP A 1 15.96 21.83 18.98
C ASP A 1 16.10 20.45 18.33
N GLU A 2 16.78 19.48 18.94
CA GLU A 2 16.89 18.11 18.39
C GLU A 2 15.56 17.37 18.21
N GLN A 3 14.64 17.46 19.18
CA GLN A 3 13.31 16.82 19.09
C GLN A 3 12.53 17.26 17.84
N ARG A 4 12.63 18.56 17.47
CA ARG A 4 11.96 19.10 16.28
C ARG A 4 12.59 18.57 15.01
N ARG A 5 13.92 18.47 14.97
CA ARG A 5 14.67 17.89 13.84
C ARG A 5 14.33 16.42 13.65
N PHE A 6 14.35 15.63 14.73
CA PHE A 6 13.98 14.22 14.71
C PHE A 6 12.53 14.02 14.25
N ARG A 7 11.58 14.78 14.81
CA ARG A 7 10.18 14.72 14.38
C ARG A 7 10.05 14.97 12.87
N LYS A 8 10.75 15.96 12.33
CA LYS A 8 10.71 16.27 10.89
C LYS A 8 11.19 15.08 10.05
N LEU A 9 12.29 14.43 10.45
CA LEU A 9 12.83 13.26 9.77
C LEU A 9 11.82 12.08 9.80
N VAL A 10 11.25 11.78 10.97
CA VAL A 10 10.29 10.67 11.10
C VAL A 10 9.02 10.93 10.30
N VAL A 11 8.46 12.15 10.36
CA VAL A 11 7.27 12.51 9.58
C VAL A 11 7.54 12.34 8.09
N ASN A 12 8.68 12.85 7.60
CA ASN A 12 9.05 12.71 6.20
C ASN A 12 9.24 11.23 5.78
N ALA A 13 9.88 10.43 6.63
CA ALA A 13 10.08 8.99 6.41
C ALA A 13 8.76 8.23 6.31
N VAL A 14 7.80 8.49 7.20
CA VAL A 14 6.46 7.86 7.16
C VAL A 14 5.66 8.34 5.95
N LEU A 15 5.71 9.62 5.60
CA LEU A 15 5.05 10.12 4.39
C LEU A 15 5.69 9.60 3.10
N ALA A 16 6.94 9.15 3.15
CA ALA A 16 7.62 8.58 1.99
C ALA A 16 7.07 7.19 1.61
N THR A 17 6.53 6.43 2.56
CA THR A 17 5.97 5.08 2.31
C THR A 17 4.55 5.11 1.73
N ASP A 18 3.89 6.27 1.65
CA ASP A 18 2.65 6.39 0.89
C ASP A 18 2.98 6.47 -0.62
N ILE A 19 2.82 5.32 -1.27
CA ILE A 19 3.11 5.12 -2.69
C ILE A 19 1.91 5.40 -3.60
N LEU A 20 0.69 5.41 -3.06
CA LEU A 20 -0.54 5.57 -3.84
C LEU A 20 -0.91 7.05 -4.01
N ASP A 21 -0.41 7.91 -3.14
CA ASP A 21 -0.56 9.36 -3.26
C ASP A 21 0.33 9.93 -4.41
N LYS A 22 -0.35 10.36 -5.48
CA LYS A 22 0.27 10.96 -6.67
C LYS A 22 0.93 12.31 -6.39
N GLU A 23 0.39 13.10 -5.47
CA GLU A 23 0.95 14.40 -5.09
C GLU A 23 2.26 14.20 -4.33
N LEU A 24 2.26 13.30 -3.34
CA LEU A 24 3.47 12.93 -2.62
C LEU A 24 4.52 12.32 -3.55
N HIS A 25 4.12 11.51 -4.52
CA HIS A 25 5.03 11.00 -5.55
C HIS A 25 5.71 12.12 -6.34
N ASN A 26 4.95 13.10 -6.81
CA ASN A 26 5.47 14.24 -7.57
C ASN A 26 6.41 15.12 -6.71
N LEU A 27 6.03 15.41 -5.47
CA LEU A 27 6.86 16.15 -4.52
C LEU A 27 8.20 15.46 -4.25
N ARG A 28 8.22 14.13 -4.19
CA ARG A 28 9.46 13.36 -4.03
C ARG A 28 10.32 13.40 -5.28
N LYS A 29 9.72 13.26 -6.47
CA LYS A 29 10.44 13.38 -7.75
C LYS A 29 11.11 14.74 -7.91
N ALA A 30 10.41 15.82 -7.53
CA ALA A 30 10.97 17.17 -7.52
C ALA A 30 12.15 17.30 -6.53
N ARG A 31 11.99 16.77 -5.31
CA ARG A 31 13.07 16.76 -4.29
C ARG A 31 14.30 15.97 -4.75
N TRP A 32 14.11 14.82 -5.38
CA TRP A 32 15.19 14.02 -5.94
C TRP A 32 15.99 14.80 -6.98
N ASN A 33 15.31 15.43 -7.94
CA ASN A 33 15.96 16.21 -8.99
C ASN A 33 16.76 17.38 -8.39
N MET A 34 16.19 18.10 -7.40
CA MET A 34 16.89 19.18 -6.70
C MET A 34 18.16 18.71 -5.96
N ALA A 35 18.19 17.47 -5.50
CA ALA A 35 19.32 16.95 -4.73
C ALA A 35 20.40 16.31 -5.61
N PHE A 36 20.04 15.65 -6.71
CA PHE A 36 20.98 14.86 -7.49
C PHE A 36 21.27 15.42 -8.90
N ASN A 37 20.42 16.28 -9.46
CA ASN A 37 20.60 16.80 -10.82
C ASN A 37 21.07 18.26 -10.87
N ASP A 38 20.85 19.03 -9.80
CA ASP A 38 21.27 20.42 -9.73
C ASP A 38 22.78 20.53 -9.39
N GLN A 39 23.63 20.64 -10.42
CA GLN A 39 25.05 20.96 -10.27
C GLN A 39 25.25 22.46 -10.12
N PHE A 40 25.13 22.97 -8.89
CA PHE A 40 25.54 24.34 -8.56
C PHE A 40 26.93 24.37 -7.96
N GLU A 41 27.73 25.40 -8.29
CA GLU A 41 28.88 25.78 -7.47
C GLU A 41 28.36 26.32 -6.14
N LEU A 42 28.46 25.50 -5.09
CA LEU A 42 27.94 25.83 -3.77
C LEU A 42 29.04 26.49 -2.92
N SER A 43 28.72 27.64 -2.32
CA SER A 43 29.54 28.16 -1.22
C SER A 43 29.59 27.16 -0.04
N PRO A 44 30.58 27.23 0.87
CA PRO A 44 30.72 26.27 1.97
C PRO A 44 29.46 26.10 2.83
N SER A 45 28.73 27.20 3.11
CA SER A 45 27.48 27.17 3.89
C SER A 45 26.32 26.54 3.11
N GLN A 46 26.25 26.76 1.80
CA GLN A 46 25.29 26.12 0.91
C GLN A 46 25.60 24.62 0.71
N GLY A 47 26.88 24.25 0.75
CA GLY A 47 27.34 22.86 0.71
C GLY A 47 26.82 22.01 1.88
N VAL A 48 26.88 22.53 3.11
CA VAL A 48 26.35 21.83 4.30
C VAL A 48 24.82 21.65 4.19
N GLN A 49 24.08 22.68 3.78
CA GLN A 49 22.63 22.59 3.59
C GLN A 49 22.24 21.63 2.45
N HIS A 50 23.06 21.56 1.40
CA HIS A 50 22.88 20.60 0.32
C HIS A 50 23.12 19.16 0.78
N MET A 51 24.15 18.93 1.60
CA MET A 51 24.42 17.62 2.22
C MET A 51 23.27 17.16 3.13
N HIS A 52 22.73 18.04 3.97
CA HIS A 52 21.58 17.71 4.83
C HIS A 52 20.32 17.37 4.02
N ARG A 53 20.09 18.07 2.89
CA ARG A 53 18.98 17.77 1.96
C ARG A 53 19.16 16.41 1.30
N LYS A 54 20.36 16.12 0.78
CA LYS A 54 20.71 14.80 0.23
C LYS A 54 20.49 13.68 1.24
N ALA A 55 20.99 13.85 2.47
CA ALA A 55 20.80 12.85 3.53
C ALA A 55 19.33 12.57 3.84
N THR A 56 18.48 13.61 3.89
CA THR A 56 17.04 13.45 4.12
C THR A 56 16.39 12.64 3.00
N ILE A 57 16.72 12.95 1.74
CA ILE A 57 16.16 12.26 0.56
C ILE A 57 16.63 10.81 0.48
N VAL A 58 17.89 10.55 0.84
CA VAL A 58 18.42 9.18 0.94
C VAL A 58 17.67 8.39 2.00
N ILE A 59 17.41 8.95 3.19
CA ILE A 59 16.61 8.28 4.24
C ILE A 59 15.20 7.97 3.74
N GLU A 60 14.54 8.92 3.05
CA GLU A 60 13.23 8.69 2.45
C GLU A 60 13.26 7.51 1.45
N HIS A 61 14.29 7.43 0.59
CA HIS A 61 14.44 6.35 -0.38
C HIS A 61 14.77 4.99 0.28
N ILE A 62 15.57 4.98 1.35
CA ILE A 62 15.84 3.77 2.15
C ILE A 62 14.53 3.21 2.71
N MET A 63 13.67 4.08 3.26
CA MET A 63 12.38 3.65 3.81
C MET A 63 11.47 3.07 2.73
N GLN A 64 11.42 3.70 1.55
CA GLN A 64 10.68 3.19 0.40
C GLN A 64 11.18 1.84 -0.07
N ALA A 65 12.51 1.70 -0.22
CA ALA A 65 13.14 0.44 -0.61
C ALA A 65 12.84 -0.66 0.41
N SER A 66 12.86 -0.33 1.70
CA SER A 66 12.59 -1.26 2.79
C SER A 66 11.15 -1.78 2.76
N ASP A 67 10.18 -0.91 2.45
CA ASP A 67 8.75 -1.26 2.37
C ASP A 67 8.46 -2.28 1.27
N VAL A 68 9.16 -2.16 0.13
CA VAL A 68 8.96 -3.03 -1.04
C VAL A 68 10.11 -4.02 -1.26
N ALA A 69 11.00 -4.21 -0.29
CA ALA A 69 12.23 -5.00 -0.46
C ALA A 69 11.96 -6.43 -0.95
N HIS A 70 10.83 -7.02 -0.57
CA HIS A 70 10.43 -8.36 -0.97
C HIS A 70 10.28 -8.54 -2.50
N THR A 71 10.04 -7.47 -3.26
CA THR A 71 9.97 -7.51 -4.74
C THR A 71 11.33 -7.52 -5.42
N MET A 72 12.38 -7.16 -4.68
CA MET A 72 13.79 -7.12 -5.12
C MET A 72 14.62 -8.25 -4.49
N GLN A 73 13.96 -9.30 -4.00
CA GLN A 73 14.57 -10.51 -3.43
C GLN A 73 14.27 -11.72 -4.32
N HIS A 74 14.90 -12.86 -4.05
CA HIS A 74 14.62 -14.10 -4.78
C HIS A 74 13.13 -14.41 -4.95
N TRP A 75 12.77 -14.96 -6.10
CA TRP A 75 11.40 -15.29 -6.53
C TRP A 75 10.51 -15.92 -5.46
N GLN A 76 11.03 -16.88 -4.68
CA GLN A 76 10.27 -17.56 -3.64
C GLN A 76 9.85 -16.63 -2.50
N ILE A 77 10.71 -15.67 -2.14
CA ILE A 77 10.42 -14.67 -1.11
C ILE A 77 9.39 -13.68 -1.62
N PHE A 78 9.56 -13.19 -2.85
CA PHE A 78 8.56 -12.37 -3.53
C PHE A 78 7.18 -13.04 -3.53
N CYS A 79 7.08 -14.29 -4.01
CA CYS A 79 5.82 -15.04 -4.06
C CYS A 79 5.18 -15.18 -2.68
N LYS A 80 5.98 -15.51 -1.66
CA LYS A 80 5.49 -15.70 -0.29
C LYS A 80 4.86 -14.43 0.28
N TRP A 81 5.50 -13.28 0.10
CA TRP A 81 5.00 -12.00 0.63
C TRP A 81 3.85 -11.46 -0.22
N ASN A 82 3.92 -11.58 -1.55
CA ASN A 82 2.83 -11.22 -2.44
C ASN A 82 1.55 -12.02 -2.13
N GLU A 83 1.67 -13.33 -1.85
CA GLU A 83 0.55 -14.17 -1.45
C GLU A 83 -0.06 -13.75 -0.11
N ARG A 84 0.77 -13.34 0.86
CA ARG A 84 0.28 -12.86 2.17
C ARG A 84 -0.53 -11.57 2.02
N LEU A 85 -0.05 -10.62 1.21
CA LEU A 85 -0.77 -9.40 0.91
C LEU A 85 -2.09 -9.70 0.18
N PHE A 86 -2.07 -10.60 -0.81
CA PHE A 86 -3.27 -11.05 -1.50
C PHE A 86 -4.30 -11.63 -0.54
N GLN A 87 -3.88 -12.51 0.38
CA GLN A 87 -4.77 -13.12 1.37
C GLN A 87 -5.38 -12.08 2.33
N GLU A 88 -4.63 -11.05 2.72
CA GLU A 88 -5.14 -9.96 3.56
C GLU A 88 -6.24 -9.16 2.85
N GLN A 89 -6.01 -8.81 1.58
CA GLN A 89 -7.01 -8.11 0.77
C GLN A 89 -8.23 -8.98 0.46
N TYR A 90 -8.01 -10.26 0.14
CA TYR A 90 -9.11 -11.19 -0.15
C TYR A 90 -10.00 -11.42 1.07
N LYS A 91 -9.42 -11.51 2.28
CA LYS A 91 -10.20 -11.56 3.53
C LYS A 91 -11.05 -10.31 3.74
N THR A 92 -10.50 -9.15 3.42
CA THR A 92 -11.19 -7.86 3.53
C THR A 92 -12.37 -7.78 2.54
N PHE A 93 -12.18 -8.27 1.31
CA PHE A 93 -13.22 -8.43 0.30
C PHE A 93 -14.32 -9.38 0.78
N LEU A 94 -13.99 -10.58 1.27
CA LEU A 94 -14.97 -11.54 1.80
C LEU A 94 -15.75 -11.00 3.00
N ALA A 95 -15.14 -10.13 3.81
CA ALA A 95 -15.81 -9.47 4.93
C ALA A 95 -16.76 -8.33 4.50
N GLY A 96 -16.83 -8.01 3.19
CA GLY A 96 -17.66 -6.93 2.65
C GLY A 96 -17.14 -5.53 2.97
N HIS A 97 -15.85 -5.39 3.30
CA HIS A 97 -15.23 -4.08 3.54
C HIS A 97 -14.77 -3.39 2.25
N THR A 98 -14.66 -4.14 1.15
CA THR A 98 -14.31 -3.63 -0.19
C THR A 98 -15.19 -4.31 -1.22
N ASP A 99 -15.70 -3.58 -2.19
CA ASP A 99 -16.53 -4.12 -3.28
C ASP A 99 -15.71 -4.78 -4.40
N CYS A 100 -14.39 -4.59 -4.38
CA CYS A 100 -13.48 -5.04 -5.43
C CYS A 100 -12.83 -6.39 -5.07
N ASP A 101 -13.02 -7.40 -5.92
CA ASP A 101 -12.29 -8.66 -5.84
C ASP A 101 -10.83 -8.44 -6.27
N PRO A 102 -9.85 -8.62 -5.37
CA PRO A 102 -8.45 -8.39 -5.70
C PRO A 102 -7.92 -9.34 -6.79
N SER A 103 -8.56 -10.49 -7.02
CA SER A 103 -8.12 -11.48 -8.03
C SER A 103 -8.25 -11.00 -9.48
N ILE A 104 -9.18 -10.07 -9.76
CA ILE A 104 -9.46 -9.58 -11.12
C ILE A 104 -8.27 -8.75 -11.64
N GLY A 105 -7.68 -7.94 -10.76
CA GLY A 105 -6.63 -6.98 -11.12
C GLY A 105 -5.22 -7.39 -10.70
N TRP A 106 -5.04 -8.45 -9.92
CA TRP A 106 -3.74 -8.75 -9.30
C TRP A 106 -2.60 -8.91 -10.29
N TYR A 107 -2.82 -9.72 -11.34
CA TYR A 107 -1.77 -10.03 -12.33
C TYR A 107 -1.29 -8.77 -13.07
N SER A 108 -2.22 -7.97 -13.60
CA SER A 108 -1.89 -6.75 -14.35
C SER A 108 -1.40 -5.63 -13.42
N GLY A 109 -1.98 -5.54 -12.21
CA GLY A 109 -1.58 -4.60 -11.18
C GLY A 109 -0.12 -4.79 -10.76
N GLU A 110 0.29 -6.04 -10.52
CA GLU A 110 1.67 -6.34 -10.15
C GLU A 110 2.66 -6.00 -11.28
N ILE A 111 2.32 -6.26 -12.54
CA ILE A 111 3.14 -5.82 -13.68
C ILE A 111 3.28 -4.29 -13.69
N GLY A 112 2.15 -3.59 -13.53
CA GLY A 112 2.14 -2.13 -13.44
C GLY A 112 2.98 -1.61 -12.27
N PHE A 113 2.96 -2.31 -11.13
CA PHE A 113 3.75 -2.00 -9.94
C PHE A 113 5.25 -2.17 -10.19
N PHE A 114 5.66 -3.27 -10.81
CA PHE A 114 7.06 -3.47 -11.19
C PHE A 114 7.54 -2.39 -12.17
N ASP A 115 6.79 -2.17 -13.26
CA ASP A 115 7.21 -1.29 -14.35
C ASP A 115 7.19 0.20 -13.94
N SER A 116 6.19 0.61 -13.15
CA SER A 116 6.00 2.04 -12.80
C SER A 116 6.65 2.45 -11.49
N TYR A 117 6.95 1.51 -10.59
CA TYR A 117 7.44 1.81 -9.24
C TYR A 117 8.71 1.05 -8.86
N VAL A 118 8.67 -0.28 -8.79
CA VAL A 118 9.80 -1.08 -8.25
C VAL A 118 11.06 -0.92 -9.08
N ILE A 119 11.00 -1.09 -10.40
CA ILE A 119 12.17 -1.00 -11.28
C ILE A 119 12.74 0.42 -11.29
N PRO A 120 11.95 1.51 -11.45
CA PRO A 120 12.45 2.86 -11.30
C PRO A 120 13.09 3.14 -9.93
N LEU A 121 12.55 2.58 -8.84
CA LEU A 121 13.13 2.71 -7.51
C LEU A 121 14.47 1.98 -7.41
N ALA A 122 14.56 0.74 -7.88
CA ALA A 122 15.78 -0.05 -7.87
C ALA A 122 16.93 0.63 -8.65
N LYS A 123 16.63 1.20 -9.83
CA LYS A 123 17.61 1.99 -10.60
C LYS A 123 18.13 3.20 -9.83
N LYS A 124 17.25 3.92 -9.13
CA LYS A 124 17.68 5.05 -8.28
C LYS A 124 18.57 4.60 -7.12
N LEU A 125 18.35 3.40 -6.57
CA LEU A 125 19.18 2.85 -5.50
C LEU A 125 20.57 2.48 -6.00
N GLU A 126 20.68 1.95 -7.22
CA GLU A 126 21.94 1.75 -7.93
C GLU A 126 22.65 3.08 -8.20
N ASP A 127 21.95 4.05 -8.83
CA ASP A 127 22.49 5.36 -9.18
C ASP A 127 23.00 6.17 -7.96
N CYS A 128 22.37 6.01 -6.79
CA CYS A 128 22.77 6.76 -5.60
C CYS A 128 24.07 6.24 -4.95
N GLY A 129 24.52 5.02 -5.28
CA GLY A 129 25.77 4.43 -4.77
C GLY A 129 25.81 4.21 -3.25
N VAL A 130 24.71 4.47 -2.53
CA VAL A 130 24.62 4.41 -1.07
C VAL A 130 24.76 2.96 -0.56
N PHE A 131 24.43 1.98 -1.39
CA PHE A 131 24.41 0.55 -1.03
C PHE A 131 25.57 -0.26 -1.61
N GLY A 132 26.50 0.38 -2.33
CA GLY A 132 27.63 -0.31 -2.95
C GLY A 132 27.19 -1.47 -3.84
N VAL A 133 27.98 -2.55 -3.90
CA VAL A 133 27.73 -3.71 -4.76
C VAL A 133 26.38 -4.42 -4.53
N SER A 134 25.72 -4.20 -3.39
CA SER A 134 24.43 -4.83 -3.08
C SER A 134 23.24 -4.19 -3.80
N SER A 135 23.34 -2.96 -4.31
CA SER A 135 22.25 -2.36 -5.11
C SER A 135 22.05 -3.04 -6.45
N ASP A 136 23.12 -3.55 -7.05
CA ASP A 136 23.11 -4.15 -8.39
C ASP A 136 22.30 -5.47 -8.37
N GLU A 137 22.36 -6.20 -7.25
CA GLU A 137 21.55 -7.39 -7.02
C GLU A 137 20.05 -7.07 -6.94
N TYR A 138 19.66 -5.96 -6.31
CA TYR A 138 18.25 -5.57 -6.18
C TYR A 138 17.60 -5.29 -7.53
N LEU A 139 18.28 -4.55 -8.41
CA LEU A 139 17.77 -4.29 -9.75
C LEU A 139 17.65 -5.59 -10.56
N THR A 140 18.66 -6.46 -10.45
CA THR A 140 18.66 -7.77 -11.13
C THR A 140 17.45 -8.61 -10.70
N TYR A 141 17.24 -8.79 -9.40
CA TYR A 141 16.10 -9.55 -8.89
C TYR A 141 14.76 -8.92 -9.24
N ALA A 142 14.65 -7.58 -9.23
CA ALA A 142 13.43 -6.90 -9.63
C ALA A 142 13.05 -7.22 -11.08
N LEU A 143 14.03 -7.19 -11.99
CA LEU A 143 13.83 -7.50 -13.41
C LEU A 143 13.48 -8.98 -13.61
N GLU A 144 14.19 -9.89 -12.94
CA GLU A 144 13.93 -11.33 -12.99
C GLU A 144 12.54 -11.67 -12.45
N ASN A 145 12.16 -11.13 -11.28
CA ASN A 145 10.83 -11.33 -10.70
C ASN A 145 9.73 -10.81 -11.61
N ARG A 146 9.93 -9.65 -12.23
CA ARG A 146 8.99 -9.11 -13.21
C ARG A 146 8.83 -10.04 -14.42
N GLN A 147 9.92 -10.61 -14.93
CA GLN A 147 9.88 -11.57 -16.05
C GLN A 147 9.20 -12.89 -15.65
N GLU A 148 9.57 -13.45 -14.50
CA GLU A 148 8.95 -14.67 -13.97
C GLU A 148 7.46 -14.46 -13.66
N TRP A 149 7.07 -13.28 -13.19
CA TRP A 149 5.67 -12.92 -12.99
C TRP A 149 4.90 -12.84 -14.31
N VAL A 150 5.48 -12.31 -15.38
CA VAL A 150 4.83 -12.37 -16.71
C VAL A 150 4.63 -13.81 -17.17
N ARG A 151 5.60 -14.69 -16.90
CA ARG A 151 5.55 -16.07 -17.35
C ARG A 151 4.58 -16.95 -16.56
N LYS A 152 4.54 -16.79 -15.23
CA LYS A 152 3.83 -17.67 -14.30
C LYS A 152 2.72 -16.99 -13.49
N GLY A 153 2.65 -15.66 -13.49
CA GLY A 153 1.84 -14.87 -12.55
C GLY A 153 0.36 -15.22 -12.61
N LYS A 154 -0.20 -15.53 -13.78
CA LYS A 154 -1.61 -15.96 -13.91
C LYS A 154 -1.88 -17.27 -13.16
N ASP A 155 -0.99 -18.25 -13.28
CA ASP A 155 -1.11 -19.54 -12.57
C ASP A 155 -0.88 -19.39 -11.07
N VAL A 156 0.05 -18.49 -10.69
CA VAL A 156 0.29 -18.13 -9.29
C VAL A 156 -0.96 -17.51 -8.68
N VAL A 157 -1.59 -16.53 -9.34
CA VAL A 157 -2.84 -15.91 -8.87
C VAL A 157 -3.96 -16.94 -8.74
N LYS A 158 -4.11 -17.84 -9.71
CA LYS A 158 -5.09 -18.94 -9.61
C LYS A 158 -4.85 -19.80 -8.37
N THR A 159 -3.60 -20.11 -8.06
CA THR A 159 -3.22 -20.87 -6.86
C THR A 159 -3.47 -20.07 -5.58
N MET A 160 -3.18 -18.77 -5.58
CA MET A 160 -3.45 -17.87 -4.45
C MET A 160 -4.95 -17.79 -4.14
N VAL A 161 -5.81 -17.67 -5.16
CA VAL A 161 -7.28 -17.68 -5.02
C VAL A 161 -7.76 -18.99 -4.39
N GLN A 162 -7.30 -20.13 -4.89
CA GLN A 162 -7.67 -21.44 -4.35
C GLN A 162 -7.29 -21.59 -2.87
N ARG A 163 -6.10 -21.10 -2.49
CA ARG A 163 -5.65 -21.11 -1.09
C ARG A 163 -6.41 -20.13 -0.22
N ALA A 164 -6.72 -18.94 -0.72
CA ALA A 164 -7.51 -17.96 0.02
C ALA A 164 -8.94 -18.47 0.30
N GLN A 165 -9.54 -19.18 -0.66
CA GLN A 165 -10.84 -19.83 -0.51
C GLN A 165 -10.80 -21.01 0.47
N SER A 166 -9.75 -21.84 0.44
CA SER A 166 -9.64 -22.99 1.33
C SER A 166 -9.39 -22.62 2.79
N LEU A 167 -8.80 -21.45 3.04
CA LEU A 167 -8.54 -20.95 4.39
C LEU A 167 -9.83 -20.57 5.15
N GLY A 168 -10.93 -20.30 4.45
CA GLY A 168 -12.24 -19.95 5.03
C GLY A 168 -12.22 -18.73 5.97
N PRO A 169 -13.38 -18.24 6.43
CA PRO A 169 -13.43 -17.23 7.49
C PRO A 169 -12.95 -17.85 8.82
N SER A 170 -12.01 -17.21 9.50
CA SER A 170 -11.50 -17.70 10.79
C SER A 170 -12.61 -17.67 11.84
N LYS A 171 -12.59 -18.57 12.82
CA LYS A 171 -13.50 -18.55 13.99
C LYS A 171 -13.48 -17.19 14.73
N ARG A 172 -12.37 -16.43 14.64
CA ARG A 172 -12.26 -15.06 15.18
C ARG A 172 -13.05 -14.03 14.35
N ASP A 173 -13.15 -14.22 13.03
CA ASP A 173 -13.86 -13.32 12.11
C ASP A 173 -15.39 -13.43 12.29
N LEU A 174 -15.88 -14.64 12.59
CA LEU A 174 -17.29 -14.91 12.93
C LEU A 174 -17.76 -14.28 14.26
N VAL A 175 -16.84 -13.91 15.15
CA VAL A 175 -17.18 -13.24 16.42
C VAL A 175 -17.35 -11.74 16.22
N ARG A 176 -16.61 -11.13 15.28
CA ARG A 176 -16.65 -9.70 14.98
C ARG A 176 -17.86 -9.29 14.13
N THR A 177 -18.39 -10.19 13.32
CA THR A 177 -19.59 -9.97 12.48
C THR A 177 -20.91 -10.09 13.25
N LYS A 178 -20.89 -10.51 14.53
CA LYS A 178 -22.10 -10.44 15.36
C LYS A 178 -22.39 -8.97 15.71
N PRO A 179 -23.55 -8.42 15.33
CA PRO A 179 -23.88 -7.04 15.70
C PRO A 179 -23.89 -6.94 17.22
N THR A 180 -23.12 -5.98 17.74
CA THR A 180 -23.02 -5.73 19.19
C THR A 180 -24.43 -5.44 19.73
N ARG A 181 -24.70 -5.77 21.00
CA ARG A 181 -26.02 -5.61 21.65
C ARG A 181 -26.64 -4.20 21.45
N GLN A 182 -25.78 -3.18 21.28
CA GLN A 182 -26.17 -1.80 20.96
C GLN A 182 -26.70 -1.62 19.52
N GLN A 183 -26.13 -2.31 18.53
CA GLN A 183 -26.60 -2.30 17.14
C GLN A 183 -27.92 -3.07 16.96
N GLN A 184 -28.12 -4.15 17.73
CA GLN A 184 -29.40 -4.89 17.74
C GLN A 184 -30.55 -4.06 18.34
N GLN A 185 -30.28 -3.20 19.34
CA GLN A 185 -31.28 -2.26 19.86
C GLN A 185 -31.62 -1.14 18.87
N HIS A 186 -30.68 -0.69 18.04
CA HIS A 186 -30.96 0.27 16.98
C HIS A 186 -31.77 -0.35 15.83
N GLN A 187 -31.43 -1.57 15.39
CA GLN A 187 -32.19 -2.26 14.32
C GLN A 187 -33.61 -2.69 14.75
N SER A 188 -33.82 -3.02 16.02
CA SER A 188 -35.16 -3.30 16.55
C SER A 188 -35.99 -2.03 16.75
N LYS A 189 -35.37 -0.91 17.16
CA LYS A 189 -36.04 0.40 17.21
C LYS A 189 -36.41 0.91 15.81
N THR A 190 -35.54 0.79 14.80
CA THR A 190 -35.85 1.21 13.43
C THR A 190 -36.90 0.34 12.76
N LYS A 191 -36.91 -0.98 12.99
CA LYS A 191 -38.00 -1.86 12.53
C LYS A 191 -39.35 -1.56 13.23
N SER A 192 -39.36 -1.24 14.52
CA SER A 192 -40.61 -0.85 15.20
C SER A 192 -41.13 0.52 14.72
N ARG A 193 -40.23 1.43 14.37
CA ARG A 193 -40.56 2.77 13.88
C ARG A 193 -41.06 2.77 12.44
N SER A 194 -40.58 1.84 11.60
CA SER A 194 -41.12 1.63 10.24
C SER A 194 -42.44 0.87 10.23
N SER A 195 -42.73 0.02 11.23
CA SER A 195 -44.05 -0.61 11.36
C SER A 195 -45.11 0.35 11.89
N LEU A 196 -44.75 1.34 12.72
CA LEU A 196 -45.67 2.37 13.22
C LEU A 196 -46.04 3.41 12.14
N SER A 197 -45.12 3.77 11.23
CA SER A 197 -45.41 4.74 10.16
C SER A 197 -46.31 4.20 9.03
N VAL A 198 -46.52 2.88 8.95
CA VAL A 198 -47.37 2.27 7.91
C VAL A 198 -48.81 2.12 8.39
N VAL A 199 -49.05 2.00 9.71
CA VAL A 199 -50.42 1.84 10.26
C VAL A 199 -51.14 3.19 10.39
N ASP A 200 -50.42 4.28 10.63
CA ASP A 200 -51.02 5.62 10.75
C ASP A 200 -51.38 6.28 9.41
N SER A 201 -50.92 5.74 8.28
CA SER A 201 -51.26 6.28 6.95
C SER A 201 -52.55 5.72 6.35
N ILE A 202 -53.21 4.75 7.01
CA ILE A 202 -54.39 4.05 6.45
C ILE A 202 -55.72 4.50 7.09
N TYR A 203 -55.71 5.20 8.23
CA TYR A 203 -56.94 5.60 8.94
C TYR A 203 -57.16 7.11 9.11
N GLY A 204 -56.47 7.97 8.35
CA GLY A 204 -56.56 9.43 8.50
C GLY A 204 -57.45 10.19 7.50
N VAL A 205 -58.06 9.53 6.53
CA VAL A 205 -58.89 10.19 5.50
C VAL A 205 -60.32 9.67 5.58
N MET A 206 -61.06 10.07 6.61
CA MET A 206 -62.52 10.12 6.65
C MET A 206 -62.95 10.64 8.02
N THR A 207 -63.11 11.96 8.17
CA THR A 207 -64.24 12.65 8.82
C THR A 207 -63.91 14.13 9.07
N ALA A 208 -64.84 14.98 8.64
CA ALA A 208 -65.02 16.42 8.89
C ALA A 208 -64.09 17.40 8.16
#